data_AF-A0A2S8S6J5-F1
#
_entry.id   AF-A0A2S8S6J5-F1
#
_cell.length_a   1.000
_cell.length_b   1.000
_cell.length_c   1.000
_cell.angle_alpha   90.00
_cell.angle_beta   90.00
_cell.angle_gamma   90.00
#
_symmetry.space_group_name_H-M   'P 1'
#
loop_
_entity.id
_entity.type
_entity.pdbx_description
1 polymer ?
#
loop_
_entity_poly.entity_id
_entity_poly.type
_entity_poly.pdbx_seq_one_letter_code
_entity_poly.pdbx_strand_id
1 'polypeptide(L)'
;MIVFYDPTPVSTNPDRYRILWTAKGDRDDLTEGKANWIEVADQALETLDGWVVEGGALVLADLTAYRREAIARINEAAGQTRLQFITDIPGQQMLYQAKEQEAAAYLAESPAPVDLSNYPLMAAEVGAGLTALTPLDLAQTWLAMANQWRLVAAAIENVRLLHVYAVEQAADLATIDQYVAQALSLLASIVTPQP
;
A
#
# COMPACT_ATOMS: atom_id res chain seq x y z
N MET A 1 -16.77 -19.68 -18.66
CA MET A 1 -15.89 -20.79 -18.20
C MET A 1 -16.66 -21.57 -17.15
N ILE A 2 -16.84 -22.89 -17.29
CA ILE A 2 -17.62 -23.71 -16.33
C ILE A 2 -16.67 -24.35 -15.33
N VAL A 3 -16.99 -24.26 -14.03
CA VAL A 3 -16.16 -24.77 -12.93
C VAL A 3 -16.88 -25.94 -12.28
N PHE A 4 -16.21 -27.10 -12.19
CA PHE A 4 -16.74 -28.30 -11.53
C PHE A 4 -16.00 -28.57 -10.20
N TYR A 5 -16.68 -29.13 -9.20
CA TYR A 5 -16.12 -29.48 -7.87
C TYR A 5 -16.51 -30.91 -7.46
N ASP A 6 -15.56 -31.65 -6.87
CA ASP A 6 -15.76 -32.96 -6.25
C ASP A 6 -15.49 -32.87 -4.73
N PRO A 7 -16.49 -33.08 -3.87
CA PRO A 7 -16.34 -33.04 -2.42
C PRO A 7 -15.83 -34.33 -1.78
N THR A 8 -15.50 -35.38 -2.54
CA THR A 8 -15.00 -36.62 -1.93
C THR A 8 -13.53 -36.45 -1.53
N PRO A 9 -13.16 -36.51 -0.23
CA PRO A 9 -11.75 -36.40 0.15
C PRO A 9 -10.99 -37.61 -0.40
N VAL A 10 -10.05 -37.39 -1.32
CA VAL A 10 -9.06 -38.41 -1.65
C VAL A 10 -8.20 -38.57 -0.40
N SER A 11 -8.33 -39.72 0.22
CA SER A 11 -7.83 -40.05 1.55
C SER A 11 -6.43 -39.48 1.86
N THR A 12 -6.31 -39.02 3.12
CA THR A 12 -5.10 -38.74 3.92
C THR A 12 -4.46 -37.35 3.90
N ASN A 13 -5.02 -36.35 3.20
CA ASN A 13 -4.61 -34.95 3.43
C ASN A 13 -5.83 -34.00 3.44
N PRO A 14 -6.32 -33.57 4.62
CA PRO A 14 -7.52 -32.73 4.76
C PRO A 14 -7.32 -31.26 4.34
N ASP A 15 -6.09 -30.82 4.03
CA ASP A 15 -5.77 -29.40 3.78
C ASP A 15 -5.53 -29.06 2.30
N ARG A 16 -6.06 -29.84 1.35
CA ARG A 16 -5.95 -29.54 -0.09
C ARG A 16 -7.24 -29.80 -0.85
N TYR A 17 -8.15 -28.83 -0.83
CA TYR A 17 -9.18 -28.72 -1.87
C TYR A 17 -8.55 -27.97 -3.06
N ARG A 18 -8.02 -28.72 -4.03
CA ARG A 18 -7.53 -28.19 -5.31
C ARG A 18 -8.63 -28.34 -6.35
N ILE A 19 -8.98 -27.22 -6.99
CA ILE A 19 -9.88 -27.11 -8.15
C ILE A 19 -9.56 -28.18 -9.20
N LEU A 20 -10.58 -28.83 -9.75
CA LEU A 20 -10.41 -29.80 -10.83
C LEU A 20 -11.55 -29.66 -11.87
N TRP A 21 -11.14 -29.37 -13.11
CA TRP A 21 -11.86 -29.45 -14.40
C TRP A 21 -12.44 -28.16 -14.99
N THR A 22 -11.81 -27.73 -16.09
CA THR A 22 -12.47 -27.10 -17.23
C THR A 22 -12.74 -28.20 -18.27
N ALA A 23 -13.94 -28.78 -18.30
CA ALA A 23 -14.27 -29.74 -19.35
C ALA A 23 -14.71 -29.00 -20.62
N LYS A 24 -13.97 -29.17 -21.73
CA LYS A 24 -14.56 -29.12 -23.07
C LYS A 24 -15.35 -30.43 -23.32
N GLY A 25 -16.36 -30.73 -22.50
CA GLY A 25 -17.12 -31.98 -22.52
C GLY A 25 -18.61 -31.78 -22.28
N ASP A 26 -19.42 -32.76 -22.69
CA ASP A 26 -20.88 -32.69 -22.73
C ASP A 26 -21.51 -32.68 -21.33
N ARG A 27 -22.56 -31.86 -21.15
CA ARG A 27 -23.24 -31.62 -19.87
C ARG A 27 -23.90 -32.89 -19.31
N ASP A 28 -24.24 -33.82 -20.21
CA ASP A 28 -24.97 -35.04 -19.90
C ASP A 28 -24.09 -36.15 -19.30
N ASP A 29 -22.75 -35.99 -19.30
CA ASP A 29 -21.82 -36.92 -18.61
C ASP A 29 -21.81 -36.73 -17.08
N LEU A 30 -22.51 -35.71 -16.57
CA LEU A 30 -22.64 -35.42 -15.14
C LEU A 30 -23.93 -36.07 -14.61
N THR A 31 -23.82 -37.29 -14.09
CA THR A 31 -24.96 -38.06 -13.56
C THR A 31 -25.82 -37.25 -12.59
N GLU A 32 -27.11 -37.18 -12.90
CA GLU A 32 -28.16 -36.58 -12.08
C GLU A 32 -28.21 -37.23 -10.68
N GLY A 33 -28.24 -36.42 -9.61
CA GLY A 33 -28.39 -36.90 -8.23
C GLY A 33 -27.19 -36.70 -7.28
N LYS A 34 -26.13 -35.98 -7.68
CA LYS A 34 -25.04 -35.55 -6.76
C LYS A 34 -24.95 -34.02 -6.70
N ALA A 35 -25.66 -33.43 -5.74
CA ALA A 35 -25.90 -31.99 -5.62
C ALA A 35 -24.72 -31.16 -5.07
N ASN A 36 -23.57 -31.11 -5.76
CA ASN A 36 -22.40 -30.34 -5.30
C ASN A 36 -21.70 -29.52 -6.40
N TRP A 37 -22.43 -29.11 -7.43
CA TRP A 37 -21.91 -28.30 -8.53
C TRP A 37 -22.84 -27.12 -8.80
N ILE A 38 -22.29 -26.06 -9.37
CA ILE A 38 -23.05 -24.90 -9.83
C ILE A 38 -22.57 -24.49 -11.23
N GLU A 39 -23.49 -24.01 -12.04
CA GLU A 39 -23.14 -23.32 -13.28
C GLU A 39 -22.91 -21.85 -12.94
N VAL A 40 -21.66 -21.40 -13.06
CA VAL A 40 -21.33 -19.98 -12.92
C VAL A 40 -21.32 -19.37 -14.32
N ALA A 41 -22.07 -18.28 -14.51
CA ALA A 41 -21.94 -17.46 -15.71
C ALA A 41 -20.49 -17.01 -15.88
N ASP A 42 -20.10 -16.57 -17.08
CA ASP A 42 -18.76 -16.06 -17.35
C ASP A 42 -18.49 -14.80 -16.50
N GLN A 43 -18.09 -15.02 -15.25
CA GLN A 43 -17.65 -14.00 -14.32
C GLN A 43 -16.15 -13.83 -14.57
N ALA A 44 -15.70 -12.58 -14.56
CA ALA A 44 -14.28 -12.24 -14.61
C ALA A 44 -13.59 -12.63 -13.30
N LEU A 45 -13.48 -13.93 -13.05
CA LEU A 45 -12.69 -14.50 -11.96
C LEU A 45 -11.31 -14.78 -12.52
N GLU A 46 -10.34 -13.94 -12.17
CA GLU A 46 -8.94 -14.09 -12.63
C GLU A 46 -8.31 -15.40 -12.11
N THR A 47 -8.76 -15.88 -10.95
CA THR A 47 -8.42 -17.18 -10.38
C THR A 47 -9.59 -17.75 -9.56
N LEU A 48 -9.62 -19.08 -9.42
CA LEU A 48 -10.58 -19.81 -8.58
C LEU A 48 -9.99 -20.22 -7.23
N ASP A 49 -8.72 -19.88 -6.95
CA ASP A 49 -8.08 -20.21 -5.68
C ASP A 49 -8.85 -19.61 -4.50
N GLY A 50 -9.11 -20.45 -3.49
CA GLY A 50 -9.85 -20.08 -2.27
C GLY A 50 -11.37 -20.13 -2.40
N TRP A 51 -11.93 -20.20 -3.61
CA TRP A 51 -13.37 -20.31 -3.83
C TRP A 51 -13.88 -21.74 -3.60
N VAL A 52 -15.04 -21.87 -2.98
CA VAL A 52 -15.76 -23.11 -2.68
C VAL A 52 -17.22 -22.97 -3.08
N VAL A 53 -17.95 -24.08 -3.15
CA VAL A 53 -19.41 -24.07 -3.34
C VAL A 53 -20.08 -24.34 -2.00
N GLU A 54 -20.84 -23.38 -1.49
CA GLU A 54 -21.64 -23.51 -0.26
C GLU A 54 -23.10 -23.16 -0.55
N GLY A 55 -24.03 -24.03 -0.14
CA GLY A 55 -25.46 -23.77 -0.30
C GLY A 55 -25.93 -23.57 -1.74
N GLY A 56 -25.19 -24.06 -2.74
CA GLY A 56 -25.50 -23.84 -4.17
C GLY A 56 -25.04 -22.48 -4.71
N ALA A 57 -24.10 -21.81 -4.04
CA ALA A 57 -23.46 -20.58 -4.50
C ALA A 57 -21.93 -20.68 -4.41
N LEU A 58 -21.22 -19.92 -5.24
CA LEU A 58 -19.76 -19.78 -5.14
C LEU A 58 -19.44 -18.82 -3.99
N VAL A 59 -18.63 -19.25 -3.04
CA VAL A 59 -18.24 -18.50 -1.83
C VAL A 59 -16.72 -18.53 -1.71
N LEU A 60 -16.09 -17.39 -1.38
CA LEU A 60 -14.65 -17.36 -1.15
C LEU A 60 -14.35 -17.79 0.30
N ALA A 61 -13.90 -19.04 0.48
CA ALA A 61 -13.58 -19.60 1.80
C ALA A 61 -12.20 -19.19 2.31
N ASP A 62 -11.25 -18.94 1.41
CA ASP A 62 -9.92 -18.43 1.76
C ASP A 62 -9.68 -17.04 1.17
N LEU A 63 -9.72 -16.03 2.04
CA LEU A 63 -9.47 -14.64 1.67
C LEU A 63 -7.97 -14.30 1.56
N THR A 64 -7.05 -15.24 1.79
CA THR A 64 -5.60 -14.94 1.93
C THR A 64 -5.01 -14.26 0.70
N ALA A 65 -5.25 -14.81 -0.50
CA ALA A 65 -4.73 -14.22 -1.74
C ALA A 65 -5.31 -12.82 -1.97
N TYR A 66 -6.62 -12.68 -1.72
CA TYR A 66 -7.34 -11.43 -1.91
C TYR A 66 -6.90 -10.34 -0.93
N ARG A 67 -6.71 -10.67 0.35
CA ARG A 67 -6.14 -9.76 1.36
C ARG A 67 -4.74 -9.28 0.95
N ARG A 68 -3.89 -10.19 0.45
CA ARG A 68 -2.54 -9.83 0.00
C ARG A 68 -2.56 -8.80 -1.12
N GLU A 69 -3.43 -9.00 -2.10
CA GLU A 69 -3.61 -8.06 -3.21
C GLU A 69 -4.17 -6.72 -2.73
N ALA A 70 -5.21 -6.74 -1.88
CA ALA A 70 -5.79 -5.55 -1.29
C ALA A 70 -4.74 -4.72 -0.50
N ILE A 71 -3.91 -5.39 0.31
CA ILE A 71 -2.80 -4.75 1.04
C ILE A 71 -1.75 -4.19 0.07
N ALA A 72 -1.43 -4.90 -1.01
CA ALA A 72 -0.50 -4.42 -2.02
C ALA A 72 -1.01 -3.12 -2.67
N ARG A 73 -2.29 -3.05 -3.03
CA ARG A 73 -2.93 -1.83 -3.59
C ARG A 73 -2.86 -0.65 -2.62
N ILE A 74 -3.12 -0.87 -1.33
CA ILE A 74 -3.01 0.18 -0.29
C ILE A 74 -1.56 0.66 -0.17
N ASN A 75 -0.59 -0.26 -0.15
CA ASN A 75 0.83 0.08 -0.04
C ASN A 75 1.34 0.84 -1.27
N GLU A 76 0.93 0.42 -2.47
CA GLU A 76 1.25 1.12 -3.72
C GLU A 76 0.70 2.53 -3.70
N ALA A 77 -0.58 2.72 -3.37
CA ALA A 77 -1.19 4.03 -3.27
C ALA A 77 -0.49 4.93 -2.25
N ALA A 78 -0.14 4.40 -1.08
CA ALA A 78 0.63 5.15 -0.09
C ALA A 78 2.03 5.54 -0.61
N GLY A 79 2.67 4.66 -1.39
CA GLY A 79 3.91 4.98 -2.11
C GLY A 79 3.73 6.14 -3.10
N GLN A 80 2.71 6.07 -3.95
CA GLN A 80 2.39 7.12 -4.92
C GLN A 80 2.07 8.45 -4.24
N THR A 81 1.34 8.45 -3.12
CA THR A 81 1.09 9.66 -2.34
C THR A 81 2.39 10.25 -1.79
N ARG A 82 3.33 9.44 -1.28
CA ARG A 82 4.64 9.95 -0.82
C ARG A 82 5.41 10.66 -1.93
N LEU A 83 5.39 10.11 -3.15
CA LEU A 83 6.09 10.68 -4.31
C LEU A 83 5.59 12.07 -4.72
N GLN A 84 4.44 12.53 -4.21
CA GLN A 84 3.98 13.90 -4.40
C GLN A 84 4.75 14.92 -3.54
N PHE A 85 5.41 14.47 -2.47
CA PHE A 85 6.08 15.33 -1.48
C PHE A 85 7.60 15.13 -1.43
N ILE A 86 8.10 13.99 -1.93
CA ILE A 86 9.52 13.67 -1.92
C ILE A 86 10.01 13.30 -3.32
N THR A 87 11.29 13.50 -3.57
CA THR A 87 11.97 12.99 -4.75
C THR A 87 12.65 11.66 -4.42
N ASP A 88 12.33 10.62 -5.20
CA ASP A 88 12.96 9.30 -5.05
C ASP A 88 14.23 9.21 -5.91
N ILE A 89 15.36 9.59 -5.31
CA ILE A 89 16.70 9.43 -5.87
C ILE A 89 17.51 8.56 -4.90
N PRO A 90 18.28 7.56 -5.38
CA PRO A 90 19.11 6.75 -4.51
C PRO A 90 20.02 7.59 -3.60
N GLY A 91 19.93 7.37 -2.29
CA GLY A 91 20.71 8.10 -1.28
C GLY A 91 20.15 9.48 -0.87
N GLN A 92 19.11 9.98 -1.54
CA GLN A 92 18.52 11.29 -1.26
C GLN A 92 17.95 11.40 0.16
N GLN A 93 17.41 10.31 0.71
CA GLN A 93 16.88 10.28 2.08
C GLN A 93 17.96 10.56 3.13
N MET A 94 19.16 10.00 2.95
CA MET A 94 20.30 10.29 3.85
C MET A 94 20.71 11.75 3.73
N LEU A 95 20.67 12.32 2.52
CA LEU A 95 20.98 13.72 2.30
C LEU A 95 19.97 14.64 3.00
N TYR A 96 18.66 14.35 2.92
CA TYR A 96 17.65 15.14 3.63
C TYR A 96 17.83 15.11 5.15
N GLN A 97 18.19 13.95 5.72
CA GLN A 97 18.48 13.84 7.15
C GLN A 97 19.73 14.63 7.55
N ALA A 98 20.79 14.57 6.74
CA ALA A 98 22.01 15.33 6.99
C ALA A 98 21.76 16.86 6.91
N LYS A 99 20.95 17.31 5.95
CA LYS A 99 20.51 18.71 5.84
C LYS A 99 19.75 19.17 7.08
N GLU A 100 18.78 18.37 7.55
CA GLU A 100 18.04 18.67 8.77
C GLU A 100 18.97 18.79 9.99
N GLN A 101 19.95 17.89 10.11
CA GLN A 101 20.92 17.92 11.20
C GLN A 101 21.81 19.16 11.17
N GLU A 102 22.35 19.54 10.01
CA GLU A 102 23.13 20.78 9.87
C GLU A 102 22.29 22.02 10.21
N ALA A 103 21.06 22.11 9.72
CA ALA A 103 20.18 23.23 10.04
C ALA A 103 19.87 23.33 11.55
N ALA A 104 19.59 22.19 12.20
CA ALA A 104 19.33 22.16 13.63
C ALA A 104 20.56 22.57 14.45
N ALA A 105 21.76 22.09 14.05
CA ALA A 105 23.01 22.46 14.71
C ALA A 105 23.34 23.95 14.51
N TYR A 106 23.18 24.49 13.31
CA TYR A 106 23.41 25.91 13.01
C TYR A 106 22.54 26.83 13.88
N LEU A 107 21.25 26.49 14.05
CA LEU A 107 20.32 27.29 14.86
C LEU A 107 20.53 27.13 16.37
N ALA A 108 21.23 26.08 16.81
CA ALA A 108 21.57 25.87 18.21
C ALA A 108 22.81 26.67 18.66
N GLU A 109 23.64 27.13 17.72
CA GLU A 109 24.81 27.95 18.01
C GLU A 109 24.45 29.43 18.24
N SER A 110 25.04 30.03 19.29
CA SER A 110 24.84 31.44 19.64
C SER A 110 26.18 32.08 20.05
N PRO A 111 26.65 33.13 19.34
CA PRO A 111 26.02 33.74 18.16
C PRO A 111 26.04 32.78 16.96
N ALA A 112 25.12 32.99 16.01
CA ALA A 112 25.07 32.19 14.78
C ALA A 112 26.44 32.25 14.05
N PRO A 113 26.97 31.12 13.58
CA PRO A 113 28.31 31.08 13.00
C PRO A 113 28.32 31.79 11.64
N VAL A 114 29.32 32.64 11.44
CA VAL A 114 29.56 33.30 10.14
C VAL A 114 30.32 32.36 9.18
N ASP A 115 31.17 31.50 9.74
CA ASP A 115 31.90 30.46 9.00
C ASP A 115 31.07 29.17 8.94
N LEU A 116 30.86 28.66 7.73
CA LEU A 116 30.10 27.44 7.46
C LEU A 116 31.00 26.22 7.22
N SER A 117 32.28 26.25 7.59
CA SER A 117 33.19 25.12 7.42
C SER A 117 32.70 23.82 8.10
N ASN A 118 31.94 23.96 9.19
CA ASN A 118 31.32 22.85 9.92
C ASN A 118 29.94 22.45 9.37
N TYR A 119 29.45 23.16 8.35
CA TYR A 119 28.13 23.04 7.74
C TYR A 119 28.25 22.92 6.22
N PRO A 120 28.94 21.87 5.71
CA PRO A 120 29.30 21.79 4.29
C PRO A 120 28.10 21.73 3.34
N LEU A 121 26.96 21.16 3.75
CA LEU A 121 25.75 21.15 2.91
C LEU A 121 25.13 22.55 2.84
N MET A 122 25.08 23.27 3.96
CA MET A 122 24.61 24.67 3.97
C MET A 122 25.53 25.57 3.14
N ALA A 123 26.84 25.42 3.29
CA ALA A 123 27.83 26.18 2.53
C ALA A 123 27.65 26.01 1.02
N ALA A 124 27.36 24.78 0.57
CA ALA A 124 27.14 24.46 -0.84
C ALA A 124 25.89 25.14 -1.43
N GLU A 125 24.79 25.29 -0.67
CA GLU A 125 23.56 25.90 -1.19
C GLU A 125 23.51 27.41 -1.03
N VAL A 126 23.99 27.95 0.10
CA VAL A 126 24.06 29.41 0.31
C VAL A 126 25.07 30.04 -0.63
N GLY A 127 26.26 29.43 -0.79
CA GLY A 127 27.32 29.97 -1.64
C GLY A 127 26.92 30.09 -3.12
N ALA A 128 26.01 29.22 -3.57
CA ALA A 128 25.45 29.26 -4.91
C ALA A 128 24.10 30.02 -5.00
N GLY A 129 23.57 30.51 -3.87
CA GLY A 129 22.29 31.22 -3.81
C GLY A 129 21.10 30.41 -4.32
N LEU A 130 21.11 29.09 -4.12
CA LEU A 130 20.14 28.18 -4.74
C LEU A 130 18.78 28.19 -4.05
N THR A 131 18.78 27.86 -2.75
CA THR A 131 17.55 27.65 -1.97
C THR A 131 17.23 28.87 -1.10
N ALA A 132 18.25 29.56 -0.61
CA ALA A 132 18.12 30.80 0.16
C ALA A 132 19.38 31.66 0.02
N LEU A 133 19.24 32.96 0.31
CA LEU A 133 20.34 33.92 0.22
C LEU A 133 21.18 33.99 1.50
N THR A 134 20.64 33.52 2.64
CA THR A 134 21.34 33.54 3.92
C THR A 134 21.33 32.16 4.58
N PRO A 135 22.33 31.83 5.42
CA PRO A 135 22.36 30.57 6.14
C PRO A 135 21.20 30.43 7.13
N LEU A 136 20.75 31.55 7.72
CA LEU A 136 19.61 31.58 8.62
C LEU A 136 18.32 31.20 7.88
N ASP A 137 18.05 31.83 6.74
CA ASP A 137 16.87 31.53 5.93
C ASP A 137 16.91 30.08 5.42
N LEU A 138 18.10 29.59 5.06
CA LEU A 138 18.27 28.20 4.62
C LEU A 138 17.95 27.21 5.73
N ALA A 139 18.50 27.40 6.93
CA ALA A 139 18.26 26.52 8.07
C ALA A 139 16.78 26.48 8.45
N GLN A 140 16.12 27.64 8.50
CA GLN A 140 14.69 27.74 8.76
C GLN A 140 13.87 27.04 7.67
N THR A 141 14.23 27.21 6.40
CA THR A 141 13.57 26.56 5.27
C THR A 141 13.67 25.03 5.36
N TRP A 142 14.87 24.49 5.58
CA TRP A 142 15.06 23.03 5.70
C TRP A 142 14.29 22.43 6.88
N LEU A 143 14.28 23.08 8.05
CA LEU A 143 13.51 22.60 9.20
C LEU A 143 12.00 22.71 8.98
N ALA A 144 11.53 23.77 8.33
CA ALA A 144 10.12 23.92 7.97
C ALA A 144 9.67 22.80 7.01
N MET A 145 10.48 22.50 5.98
CA MET A 145 10.23 21.40 5.06
C MET A 145 10.22 20.04 5.78
N ALA A 146 11.18 19.79 6.67
CA ALA A 146 11.25 18.55 7.44
C ALA A 146 10.02 18.37 8.34
N ASN A 147 9.56 19.44 9.00
CA ASN A 147 8.34 19.44 9.80
C ASN A 147 7.10 19.16 8.95
N GLN A 148 6.97 19.84 7.81
CA GLN A 148 5.85 19.65 6.90
C GLN A 148 5.80 18.21 6.37
N TRP A 149 6.95 17.66 6.00
CA TRP A 149 7.07 16.26 5.58
C TRP A 149 6.63 15.31 6.70
N ARG A 150 7.06 15.49 7.94
CA ARG A 150 6.65 14.64 9.07
C ARG A 150 5.15 14.60 9.28
N LEU A 151 4.48 15.76 9.19
CA LEU A 151 3.02 15.85 9.33
C LEU A 151 2.30 15.04 8.24
N VAL A 152 2.72 15.23 6.99
CA VAL A 152 2.15 14.52 5.84
C VAL A 152 2.46 13.02 5.91
N ALA A 153 3.70 12.65 6.22
CA ALA A 153 4.13 11.26 6.34
C ALA A 153 3.34 10.52 7.43
N ALA A 154 3.08 11.17 8.57
CA ALA A 154 2.26 10.61 9.64
C ALA A 154 0.80 10.40 9.20
N ALA A 155 0.22 11.33 8.44
CA ALA A 155 -1.14 11.18 7.90
C ALA A 155 -1.23 10.00 6.91
N ILE A 156 -0.26 9.89 5.98
CA ILE A 156 -0.18 8.78 5.03
C ILE A 156 -0.07 7.45 5.78
N GLU A 157 0.82 7.38 6.77
CA GLU A 157 1.08 6.15 7.50
C GLU A 157 -0.09 5.73 8.39
N ASN A 158 -0.81 6.70 8.97
CA ASN A 158 -2.03 6.42 9.72
C ASN A 158 -3.08 5.75 8.83
N VAL A 159 -3.36 6.32 7.64
CA VAL A 159 -4.32 5.73 6.70
C VAL A 159 -3.86 4.34 6.28
N ARG A 160 -2.59 4.19 5.90
CA ARG A 160 -2.03 2.92 5.42
C ARG A 160 -2.15 1.82 6.47
N LEU A 161 -1.62 2.05 7.68
CA LEU A 161 -1.59 1.03 8.74
C LEU A 161 -3.00 0.67 9.21
N LEU A 162 -3.89 1.67 9.38
CA LEU A 162 -5.27 1.42 9.81
C LEU A 162 -6.01 0.53 8.81
N HIS A 163 -5.90 0.82 7.51
CA HIS A 163 -6.65 0.07 6.51
C HIS A 163 -6.01 -1.27 6.17
N VAL A 164 -4.68 -1.41 6.26
CA VAL A 164 -4.03 -2.73 6.21
C VAL A 164 -4.56 -3.61 7.34
N TYR A 165 -4.59 -3.11 8.57
CA TYR A 165 -5.15 -3.83 9.71
C TYR A 165 -6.64 -4.17 9.50
N ALA A 166 -7.44 -3.22 9.02
CA ALA A 166 -8.86 -3.46 8.74
C ALA A 166 -9.06 -4.55 7.66
N VAL A 167 -8.25 -4.54 6.59
CA VAL A 167 -8.24 -5.58 5.56
C VAL A 167 -7.81 -6.93 6.13
N GLU A 168 -6.94 -6.99 7.13
CA GLU A 168 -6.59 -8.25 7.80
C GLU A 168 -7.71 -8.80 8.69
N GLN A 169 -8.57 -7.94 9.22
CA GLN A 169 -9.67 -8.34 10.12
C GLN A 169 -11.02 -8.54 9.41
N ALA A 170 -11.18 -8.08 8.18
CA ALA A 170 -12.43 -8.16 7.42
C ALA A 170 -12.94 -9.62 7.29
N ALA A 171 -14.25 -9.84 7.40
CA ALA A 171 -14.83 -11.19 7.35
C ALA A 171 -15.15 -11.67 5.92
N ASP A 172 -15.26 -10.75 4.97
CA ASP A 172 -15.73 -11.01 3.61
C ASP A 172 -15.09 -10.06 2.58
N LEU A 173 -15.28 -10.40 1.31
CA LEU A 173 -14.79 -9.66 0.15
C LEU A 173 -15.30 -8.21 0.11
N ALA A 174 -16.60 -8.03 0.33
CA ALA A 174 -17.24 -6.71 0.21
C ALA A 174 -16.65 -5.72 1.23
N THR A 175 -16.37 -6.20 2.43
CA THR A 175 -15.74 -5.42 3.50
C THR A 175 -14.27 -5.10 3.17
N ILE A 176 -13.52 -6.04 2.58
CA ILE A 176 -12.15 -5.77 2.11
C ILE A 176 -12.17 -4.68 1.03
N ASP A 177 -13.03 -4.80 0.02
CA ASP A 177 -13.18 -3.82 -1.05
C ASP A 177 -13.54 -2.44 -0.51
N GLN A 178 -14.45 -2.38 0.46
CA GLN A 178 -14.83 -1.13 1.13
C GLN A 178 -13.61 -0.48 1.80
N TYR A 179 -12.80 -1.23 2.55
CA TYR A 179 -11.61 -0.69 3.20
C TYR A 179 -10.55 -0.23 2.20
N VAL A 180 -10.36 -0.96 1.10
CA VAL A 180 -9.46 -0.53 0.02
C VAL A 180 -9.96 0.78 -0.58
N ALA A 181 -11.23 0.87 -0.96
CA ALA A 181 -11.81 2.08 -1.55
C ALA A 181 -11.69 3.30 -0.61
N GLN A 182 -11.94 3.12 0.69
CA GLN A 182 -11.76 4.16 1.70
C GLN A 182 -10.31 4.60 1.81
N ALA A 183 -9.36 3.66 1.89
CA ALA A 183 -7.93 3.96 1.96
C ALA A 183 -7.47 4.77 0.75
N LEU A 184 -7.84 4.34 -0.47
CA LEU A 184 -7.47 5.02 -1.71
C LEU A 184 -8.03 6.45 -1.77
N SER A 185 -9.31 6.62 -1.39
CA SER A 185 -9.94 7.94 -1.34
C SER A 185 -9.25 8.86 -0.34
N LEU A 186 -8.95 8.37 0.87
CA LEU A 186 -8.26 9.14 1.90
C LEU A 186 -6.84 9.52 1.46
N LEU A 187 -6.07 8.57 0.92
CA LEU A 187 -4.72 8.82 0.42
C LEU A 187 -4.70 9.84 -0.74
N ALA A 188 -5.70 9.81 -1.61
CA ALA A 188 -5.86 10.78 -2.69
C ALA A 188 -6.26 12.18 -2.18
N SER A 189 -6.92 12.26 -1.01
CA SER A 189 -7.29 13.53 -0.40
C SER A 189 -6.15 14.20 0.38
N ILE A 190 -5.05 13.48 0.65
CA ILE A 190 -3.87 14.05 1.31
C ILE A 190 -3.17 14.96 0.29
N VAL A 191 -3.50 16.24 0.38
CA VAL A 191 -2.83 17.32 -0.35
C VAL A 191 -2.02 18.16 0.63
N THR A 192 -0.99 18.85 0.13
CA THR A 192 -0.29 19.87 0.91
C THR A 192 -1.26 20.99 1.26
N PRO A 193 -1.30 21.48 2.52
CA PRO A 193 -1.67 22.86 2.76
C PRO A 193 -0.77 23.72 1.85
N GLN A 194 -1.37 24.64 1.09
CA GLN A 194 -0.58 25.62 0.35
C GLN A 194 0.29 26.40 1.35
N PRO A 195 1.57 26.65 1.02
CA PRO A 195 2.38 27.60 1.79
C PRO A 195 1.74 28.98 1.82
#